data_AF-A0A8D9EN60-F1
#
_entry.id   AF-A0A8D9EN60-F1
#
_cell.length_a   1.000
_cell.length_b   1.000
_cell.length_c   1.000
_cell.angle_alpha   90.00
_cell.angle_beta   90.00
_cell.angle_gamma   90.00
#
_symmetry.space_group_name_H-M   'P 1'
#
loop_
_entity.id
_entity.type
_entity.pdbx_description
1 polymer ?
#
loop_
_entity_poly.entity_id
_entity_poly.type
_entity_poly.pdbx_seq_one_letter_code
_entity_poly.pdbx_strand_id
1 'polypeptide(L)'
;MTAFSTTFWQFAVCRFFVGLAFDNCFTMMYIITLEYVGPTWRTFVSNMSIAVFFTLAESLLPWIAYYVANWKWLCIWTSLPLLVGVGIGWIVPESARWLLSQGRVDETISIMRRFEKMNNKHVDEKIYESLKVKR
;
A
#
# COMPACT_ATOMS: atom_id res chain seq x y z
N MET A 1 8.73 16.78 -7.94
CA MET A 1 8.54 18.16 -7.45
C MET A 1 9.84 18.73 -6.86
N THR A 2 10.44 18.08 -5.86
CA THR A 2 11.64 18.57 -5.17
C THR A 2 12.87 18.77 -6.07
N ALA A 3 13.07 17.95 -7.11
CA ALA A 3 14.20 18.06 -8.04
C ALA A 3 14.25 19.39 -8.83
N PHE A 4 13.12 20.07 -8.97
CA PHE A 4 13.00 21.35 -9.69
C PHE A 4 13.11 22.58 -8.78
N SER A 5 13.26 22.38 -7.46
CA SER A 5 13.40 23.51 -6.53
C SER A 5 14.74 24.24 -6.72
N THR A 6 14.69 25.56 -6.74
CA THR A 6 15.86 26.45 -6.87
C THR A 6 16.19 27.21 -5.59
N THR A 7 15.24 27.27 -4.66
CA THR A 7 15.37 28.00 -3.39
C THR A 7 15.11 27.09 -2.20
N PHE A 8 15.78 27.33 -1.08
CA PHE A 8 15.65 26.55 0.16
C PHE A 8 14.18 26.41 0.63
N TRP A 9 13.41 27.51 0.62
CA TRP A 9 12.02 27.49 1.05
C TRP A 9 11.12 26.61 0.16
N GLN A 10 11.34 26.65 -1.16
CA GLN A 10 10.62 25.76 -2.09
C GLN A 10 10.97 24.29 -1.81
N PHE A 11 12.25 24.00 -1.58
CA PHE A 11 12.71 22.66 -1.21
C PHE A 11 12.05 22.18 0.09
N ALA A 12 12.03 23.02 1.12
CA ALA A 12 11.45 22.71 2.42
C ALA A 12 9.94 22.40 2.33
N VAL A 13 9.19 23.27 1.63
CA VAL A 13 7.74 23.07 1.41
C VAL A 13 7.48 21.78 0.62
N CYS A 14 8.26 21.53 -0.45
CA CYS A 14 8.14 20.28 -1.22
C CYS A 14 8.41 19.05 -0.33
N ARG A 15 9.46 19.09 0.50
CA ARG A 15 9.81 17.98 1.39
C ARG A 15 8.77 17.73 2.49
N PHE A 16 8.15 18.79 2.98
CA PHE A 16 7.04 18.68 3.93
C PHE A 16 5.85 17.90 3.33
N PHE A 17 5.40 18.28 2.14
CA PHE A 17 4.30 17.56 1.47
C PHE A 17 4.68 16.13 1.07
N VAL A 18 5.92 15.91 0.62
CA VAL A 18 6.41 14.55 0.33
C VAL A 18 6.39 13.68 1.58
N GLY A 19 6.82 14.19 2.73
CA GLY A 19 6.78 13.47 4.00
C GLY A 19 5.36 13.11 4.41
N LEU A 20 4.42 14.08 4.35
CA LEU A 20 3.01 13.84 4.65
C LEU A 20 2.38 12.80 3.72
N ALA A 21 2.62 12.90 2.42
CA ALA A 21 2.05 11.96 1.44
C ALA A 21 2.64 10.55 1.62
N PHE A 22 3.95 10.45 1.86
CA PHE A 22 4.63 9.16 2.01
C PHE A 22 4.07 8.34 3.19
N ASP A 23 3.92 8.98 4.34
CA ASP A 23 3.39 8.32 5.55
C ASP A 23 1.96 7.81 5.32
N ASN A 24 1.08 8.66 4.79
CA ASN A 24 -0.31 8.28 4.50
C ASN A 24 -0.41 7.13 3.49
N CYS A 25 0.38 7.18 2.40
CA CYS A 25 0.39 6.11 1.40
C CYS A 25 0.87 4.78 2.01
N PHE A 26 1.91 4.83 2.83
CA PHE A 26 2.45 3.63 3.49
C PHE A 26 1.44 3.03 4.47
N THR A 27 0.87 3.84 5.37
CA THR A 27 -0.09 3.37 6.38
C THR A 27 -1.35 2.79 5.74
N MET A 28 -1.90 3.43 4.70
CA MET A 28 -3.10 2.94 4.03
C MET A 28 -2.88 1.56 3.38
N MET A 29 -1.78 1.41 2.64
CA MET A 29 -1.43 0.13 1.99
C MET A 29 -1.15 -0.97 3.02
N TYR A 30 -0.50 -0.62 4.12
CA TYR A 30 -0.26 -1.54 5.24
C TYR A 30 -1.56 -2.06 5.84
N ILE A 31 -2.52 -1.17 6.12
CA ILE A 31 -3.83 -1.54 6.69
C ILE A 31 -4.57 -2.50 5.76
N ILE A 32 -4.72 -2.15 4.46
CA ILE A 32 -5.42 -2.98 3.48
C ILE A 32 -4.78 -4.38 3.39
N THR A 33 -3.45 -4.45 3.33
CA THR A 33 -2.74 -5.74 3.28
C THR A 33 -3.09 -6.59 4.50
N LEU A 34 -3.11 -6.00 5.70
CA LEU A 34 -3.42 -6.72 6.93
C LEU A 34 -4.89 -7.11 7.08
N GLU A 35 -5.81 -6.48 6.36
CA GLU A 35 -7.21 -6.92 6.34
C GLU A 35 -7.39 -8.24 5.62
N TYR A 36 -6.59 -8.48 4.58
CA TYR A 36 -6.66 -9.69 3.75
C TYR A 36 -5.77 -10.84 4.26
N VAL A 37 -4.84 -10.56 5.18
CA VAL A 37 -4.02 -11.59 5.82
C VAL A 37 -4.76 -12.18 7.02
N GLY A 38 -4.81 -13.52 7.08
CA GLY A 38 -5.41 -14.24 8.21
C GLY A 38 -4.70 -13.96 9.54
N PRO A 39 -5.40 -14.04 10.69
CA PRO A 39 -4.86 -13.66 12.00
C PRO A 39 -3.52 -14.32 12.36
N THR A 40 -3.36 -15.60 12.02
CA THR A 40 -2.15 -16.38 12.30
C THR A 40 -0.91 -15.88 11.57
N TRP A 41 -1.07 -15.35 10.36
CA TRP A 41 0.03 -14.88 9.51
C TRP A 41 0.23 -13.37 9.56
N ARG A 42 -0.68 -12.63 10.20
CA ARG A 42 -0.72 -11.17 10.21
C ARG A 42 0.58 -10.55 10.70
N THR A 43 1.08 -10.99 11.86
CA THR A 43 2.33 -10.47 12.44
C THR A 43 3.52 -10.79 11.54
N PHE A 44 3.60 -12.02 11.03
CA PHE A 44 4.68 -12.45 10.15
C PHE A 44 4.71 -11.62 8.86
N VAL A 45 3.58 -11.51 8.15
CA VAL A 45 3.49 -10.72 6.91
C VAL A 45 3.79 -9.26 7.19
N SER A 46 3.25 -8.68 8.26
CA SER A 46 3.48 -7.28 8.61
C SER A 46 4.96 -6.96 8.86
N ASN A 47 5.62 -7.73 9.73
CA ASN A 47 6.97 -7.42 10.18
C ASN A 47 8.01 -7.86 9.16
N MET A 48 7.83 -9.05 8.56
CA MET A 48 8.81 -9.59 7.62
C MET A 48 8.84 -8.79 6.32
N SER A 49 7.67 -8.40 5.79
CA SER A 49 7.63 -7.61 4.55
C SER A 49 8.33 -6.26 4.73
N ILE A 50 7.98 -5.51 5.79
CA ILE A 50 8.62 -4.23 6.11
C ILE A 50 10.11 -4.44 6.33
N ALA A 51 10.51 -5.40 7.15
CA ALA A 51 11.93 -5.63 7.45
C ALA A 51 12.74 -5.91 6.19
N VAL A 52 12.28 -6.82 5.32
CA VAL A 52 13.01 -7.18 4.11
C VAL A 52 13.06 -6.02 3.13
N PHE A 53 11.92 -5.44 2.75
CA PHE A 53 11.88 -4.39 1.73
C PHE A 53 12.56 -3.10 2.21
N PHE A 54 12.33 -2.69 3.46
CA PHE A 54 12.93 -1.48 4.01
C PHE A 54 14.44 -1.64 4.17
N THR A 55 14.90 -2.76 4.75
CA THR A 55 16.35 -3.00 4.93
C THR A 55 17.07 -3.06 3.58
N LEU A 56 16.49 -3.76 2.59
CA LEU A 56 17.08 -3.82 1.25
C LEU A 56 17.13 -2.45 0.59
N ALA A 57 16.04 -1.67 0.65
CA ALA A 57 15.99 -0.34 0.07
C ALA A 57 17.01 0.61 0.70
N GLU A 58 17.04 0.68 2.03
CA GLU A 58 18.00 1.51 2.79
C GLU A 58 19.45 1.07 2.57
N SER A 59 19.71 -0.24 2.46
CA SER A 59 21.05 -0.76 2.20
C SER A 59 21.53 -0.45 0.78
N LEU A 60 20.63 -0.41 -0.21
CA LEU A 60 20.95 -0.09 -1.61
C LEU A 60 21.07 1.41 -1.86
N LEU A 61 20.32 2.24 -1.13
CA LEU A 61 20.27 3.69 -1.30
C LEU A 61 21.65 4.39 -1.30
N PRO A 62 22.60 4.10 -0.37
CA PRO A 62 23.91 4.76 -0.36
C PRO A 62 24.74 4.42 -1.60
N TRP A 63 24.63 3.19 -2.12
CA TRP A 63 25.32 2.79 -3.36
C TRP A 63 24.78 3.57 -4.55
N ILE A 64 23.45 3.68 -4.66
CA ILE A 64 22.81 4.47 -5.71
C ILE A 64 23.23 5.94 -5.60
N ALA A 65 23.23 6.49 -4.38
CA ALA A 65 23.66 7.86 -4.13
C ALA A 65 25.12 8.10 -4.54
N TYR A 66 26.01 7.14 -4.27
CA TYR A 66 27.41 7.19 -4.65
C TYR A 66 27.61 7.23 -6.16
N TYR A 67 26.94 6.34 -6.91
CA TYR A 67 27.08 6.29 -8.38
C TYR A 67 26.42 7.46 -9.10
N VAL A 68 25.27 7.93 -8.61
CA VAL A 68 24.53 9.04 -9.26
C VAL A 68 25.22 10.38 -9.01
N ALA A 69 25.85 10.56 -7.83
CA ALA A 69 26.62 11.75 -7.42
C ALA A 69 25.89 13.11 -7.62
N ASN A 70 24.58 13.09 -7.83
CA ASN A 70 23.75 14.27 -8.06
C ASN A 70 22.40 14.11 -7.35
N TRP A 71 22.12 15.00 -6.41
CA TRP A 71 20.94 14.93 -5.56
C TRP A 71 19.62 15.07 -6.32
N LYS A 72 19.59 15.78 -7.46
CA LYS A 72 18.37 15.93 -8.28
C LYS A 72 18.03 14.64 -8.99
N TRP A 73 19.02 14.00 -9.59
CA TRP A 73 18.87 12.68 -10.21
C TRP A 73 18.50 11.63 -9.19
N LEU A 74 19.12 11.66 -8.00
CA LEU A 74 18.75 10.77 -6.91
C LEU A 74 17.27 10.92 -6.50
N CYS A 75 16.77 12.16 -6.42
CA CYS A 75 15.34 12.41 -6.15
C CYS A 75 14.43 11.84 -7.25
N ILE A 76 14.84 11.87 -8.52
CA ILE A 76 14.05 11.30 -9.63
C ILE A 76 14.07 9.77 -9.56
N TRP A 77 15.24 9.16 -9.40
CA TRP A 77 15.39 7.71 -9.33
C TRP A 77 14.63 7.10 -8.16
N THR A 78 14.68 7.72 -6.99
CA THR A 78 13.94 7.29 -5.80
C THR A 78 12.42 7.49 -5.92
N SER A 79 11.96 8.37 -6.83
CA SER A 79 10.53 8.57 -7.09
C SER A 79 9.93 7.57 -8.08
N LEU A 80 10.75 6.89 -8.90
CA LEU A 80 10.27 5.93 -9.90
C LEU A 80 9.48 4.75 -9.28
N PRO A 81 9.95 4.09 -8.21
CA PRO A 81 9.18 3.04 -7.55
C PRO A 81 7.82 3.51 -7.03
N LEU A 82 7.71 4.76 -6.58
CA LEU A 82 6.44 5.34 -6.12
C LEU A 82 5.42 5.47 -7.26
N LEU A 83 5.87 5.73 -8.50
CA LEU A 83 4.99 5.76 -9.67
C LEU A 83 4.41 4.38 -9.99
N VAL A 84 5.20 3.32 -9.80
CA VAL A 84 4.69 1.94 -9.89
C VAL A 84 3.61 1.70 -8.84
N GLY A 85 3.79 2.25 -7.64
CA GLY A 85 2.81 2.22 -6.55
C GLY A 85 1.43 2.79 -6.92
N VAL A 86 1.36 3.79 -7.80
CA VAL A 86 0.09 4.36 -8.29
C VAL A 86 -0.73 3.30 -9.04
N GLY A 87 -0.06 2.42 -9.80
CA GLY A 87 -0.73 1.35 -10.55
C GLY A 87 -1.30 0.23 -9.68
N ILE A 88 -0.81 0.08 -8.45
CA ILE A 88 -1.24 -0.96 -7.51
C ILE A 88 -2.72 -0.79 -7.13
N GLY A 89 -3.24 0.45 -7.13
CA GLY A 89 -4.65 0.73 -6.86
C GLY A 89 -5.62 0.08 -7.85
N TRP A 90 -5.18 -0.27 -9.06
CA TRP A 90 -6.02 -1.03 -10.01
C TRP A 90 -6.01 -2.54 -9.77
N ILE A 91 -5.00 -3.05 -9.07
CA ILE A 91 -4.81 -4.48 -8.83
C ILE A 91 -5.40 -4.88 -7.48
N VAL A 92 -5.18 -4.04 -6.46
CA VAL A 92 -5.60 -4.29 -5.08
C VAL A 92 -7.08 -3.91 -4.92
N PRO A 93 -7.94 -4.84 -4.46
CA PRO A 93 -9.32 -4.52 -4.19
C PRO A 93 -9.44 -3.57 -3.00
N GLU A 94 -10.44 -2.70 -3.04
CA GLU A 94 -10.81 -1.80 -1.93
C GLU A 94 -11.06 -2.59 -0.63
N SER A 95 -10.91 -1.95 0.54
CA SER A 95 -11.14 -2.60 1.84
C SER A 95 -12.55 -3.21 1.93
N ALA A 96 -12.62 -4.55 2.06
CA ALA A 96 -13.88 -5.27 2.21
C ALA A 96 -14.65 -4.85 3.48
N ARG A 97 -13.92 -4.45 4.54
CA ARG A 97 -14.49 -3.96 5.80
C ARG A 97 -15.05 -2.54 5.66
N TRP A 98 -14.32 -1.66 4.97
CA TRP A 98 -14.80 -0.32 4.67
C TRP A 98 -16.06 -0.37 3.81
N LEU A 99 -16.06 -1.17 2.73
CA LEU A 99 -17.23 -1.37 1.88
C LEU A 99 -18.44 -1.86 2.69
N LEU A 100 -18.23 -2.82 3.60
CA LEU A 100 -19.28 -3.33 4.47
C LEU A 100 -19.81 -2.22 5.41
N SER A 101 -18.94 -1.38 5.97
CA SER A 101 -19.34 -0.25 6.82
C SER A 101 -20.14 0.82 6.07
N GLN A 102 -19.93 0.95 4.76
CA GLN A 102 -20.67 1.85 3.88
C GLN A 102 -21.97 1.23 3.34
N GLY A 103 -22.34 0.02 3.78
CA GLY A 103 -23.53 -0.70 3.31
C GLY A 103 -23.40 -1.27 1.89
N ARG A 104 -22.19 -1.29 1.30
CA ARG A 104 -21.91 -1.82 -0.04
C ARG A 104 -21.67 -3.33 -0.01
N VAL A 105 -22.68 -4.08 0.47
CA VAL A 105 -22.58 -5.51 0.76
C VAL A 105 -22.28 -6.35 -0.50
N ASP A 106 -22.92 -6.03 -1.64
CA ASP A 106 -22.73 -6.82 -2.87
C ASP A 106 -21.29 -6.74 -3.40
N GLU A 107 -20.63 -5.59 -3.25
CA GLU A 107 -19.23 -5.41 -3.63
C GLU A 107 -18.30 -6.19 -2.70
N THR A 108 -18.53 -6.15 -1.39
CA THR A 108 -17.82 -6.98 -0.41
C THR A 108 -17.92 -8.46 -0.78
N ILE A 109 -19.12 -8.97 -1.11
CA ILE A 109 -19.33 -10.37 -1.51
C ILE A 109 -18.57 -10.69 -2.81
N SER A 110 -18.57 -9.79 -3.79
CA SER A 110 -17.83 -9.98 -5.05
C SER A 110 -16.33 -10.14 -4.83
N ILE A 111 -15.75 -9.34 -3.93
CA ILE A 111 -14.34 -9.39 -3.55
C ILE A 111 -14.05 -10.69 -2.81
N MET A 112 -14.88 -11.07 -1.84
CA MET A 112 -14.71 -12.32 -1.09
C MET A 112 -14.78 -13.56 -2.00
N ARG A 113 -15.72 -13.61 -2.94
CA ARG A 113 -15.82 -14.69 -3.93
C ARG A 113 -14.59 -14.77 -4.84
N ARG A 114 -13.97 -13.64 -5.18
CA ARG A 114 -12.70 -13.62 -5.93
C ARG A 114 -11.58 -14.25 -5.11
N PHE A 115 -11.46 -13.90 -3.83
CA PHE A 115 -10.46 -14.49 -2.92
C PHE A 115 -10.72 -15.97 -2.65
N GLU A 116 -11.97 -16.39 -2.55
CA GLU A 116 -12.40 -17.78 -2.42
C GLU A 116 -11.86 -18.63 -3.57
N LYS A 117 -12.06 -18.17 -4.82
CA LYS A 117 -11.52 -18.80 -6.03
C LYS A 117 -9.99 -18.83 -6.06
N MET A 118 -9.35 -17.73 -5.67
CA MET A 118 -7.88 -17.65 -5.65
C MET A 118 -7.25 -18.58 -4.61
N ASN A 119 -7.86 -18.68 -3.43
CA ASN A 119 -7.37 -19.51 -2.32
C ASN A 119 -7.86 -20.97 -2.40
N ASN A 120 -8.69 -21.29 -3.39
CA ASN A 120 -9.30 -22.60 -3.59
C ASN A 120 -9.97 -23.14 -2.31
N LYS A 121 -10.61 -22.25 -1.55
CA LYS A 121 -11.42 -22.57 -0.38
C LYS A 121 -12.88 -22.39 -0.74
N HIS A 122 -13.79 -23.04 -0.01
CA HIS A 122 -15.21 -22.78 -0.14
C HIS A 122 -15.73 -22.11 1.14
N VAL A 123 -16.45 -21.00 1.00
CA VAL A 123 -17.09 -20.31 2.11
C VAL A 123 -18.59 -20.61 2.05
N ASP A 124 -19.18 -21.03 3.17
CA ASP A 124 -20.60 -21.38 3.23
C ASP A 124 -21.47 -20.16 2.82
N GLU A 125 -22.41 -20.38 1.89
CA GLU A 125 -23.30 -19.35 1.34
C GLU A 125 -24.10 -18.65 2.45
N LYS A 126 -24.39 -19.36 3.55
CA LYS A 126 -25.07 -18.81 4.73
C LYS A 126 -24.34 -17.61 5.34
N ILE A 127 -23.00 -17.59 5.23
CA ILE A 127 -22.20 -16.45 5.71
C ILE A 127 -22.48 -15.23 4.84
N TYR A 128 -22.54 -15.38 3.52
CA TYR A 128 -22.88 -14.28 2.62
C TYR A 128 -24.32 -13.79 2.81
N GLU A 129 -25.27 -14.69 3.05
CA GLU A 129 -26.65 -14.32 3.38
C GLU A 129 -26.74 -13.55 4.70
N SER A 130 -26.01 -13.97 5.73
CA SER A 130 -25.99 -13.28 7.03
C SER A 130 -25.47 -11.83 6.93
N LEU A 131 -24.57 -11.54 5.98
CA LEU A 131 -24.07 -10.19 5.72
C LEU A 131 -25.14 -9.29 5.07
N LYS A 132 -26.08 -9.88 4.33
CA LYS A 132 -27.20 -9.14 3.70
C LYS A 132 -28.36 -8.88 4.67
N VAL A 133 -28.57 -9.77 5.64
CA VAL A 133 -29.69 -9.70 6.60
C VAL A 133 -29.45 -8.67 7.72
N LYS A 134 -28.19 -8.31 8.01
CA LYS A 134 -27.83 -7.44 9.15
C LYS A 134 -28.10 -5.94 8.94
N ARG A 135 -29.10 -5.58 8.12
CA ARG A 135 -29.51 -4.21 7.82
C ARG A 135 -30.62 -3.74 8.76
#